data_AF-A0A2V7IH59-F1
#
_entry.id   AF-A0A2V7IH59-F1
#
_cell.length_a   1.000
_cell.length_b   1.000
_cell.length_c   1.000
_cell.angle_alpha   90.00
_cell.angle_beta   90.00
_cell.angle_gamma   90.00
#
_symmetry.space_group_name_H-M   'P 1'
#
loop_
_entity.id
_entity.type
_entity.pdbx_description
1 polymer ?
#
loop_
_entity_poly.entity_id
_entity_poly.type
_entity_poly.pdbx_seq_one_letter_code
_entity_poly.pdbx_strand_id
1 'polypeptide(L)'
;MSDAVTLSLAARPDHVLLADCIAADRFAGLDAKEIAELPVMHGGRPATLGEFFTIRGGHSSVVRIEGDVPQMAAIGAGMAGGELTIDGSVGRDLGLAMSGGRIDVRGPAGDNAGGARPGAARGMTGGEIIVRGNVGDEAGARMRRGIIAVTGDGGRGTGIGMIAGTVVVFGKAGPGAGRFLKRGSIVALGPIDRPGTFRYACTYRPPHVGLLLRYLRGRAGVEVAERYVAGRYERYSGDLAELGKGEILRWVGE
;
A
#
# COMPACT_ATOMS: atom_id res chain seq x y z
N MET A 1 -10.12 -24.09 10.14
CA MET A 1 -9.85 -22.69 9.79
C MET A 1 -9.72 -21.97 11.11
N SER A 2 -8.58 -21.39 11.44
CA SER A 2 -8.53 -20.46 12.59
C SER A 2 -9.39 -19.26 12.23
N ASP A 3 -10.31 -18.89 13.11
CA ASP A 3 -11.13 -17.70 12.91
C ASP A 3 -10.23 -16.46 12.80
N ALA A 4 -10.67 -15.44 12.07
CA ALA A 4 -9.91 -14.20 11.96
C ALA A 4 -9.88 -13.47 13.31
N VAL A 5 -8.77 -12.79 13.62
CA VAL A 5 -8.76 -11.80 14.71
C VAL A 5 -9.50 -10.56 14.22
N THR A 6 -10.53 -10.14 14.94
CA THR A 6 -11.33 -8.95 14.61
C THR A 6 -11.09 -7.86 15.64
N LEU A 7 -10.79 -6.65 15.15
CA LEU A 7 -10.54 -5.46 15.93
C LEU A 7 -11.65 -4.46 15.63
N SER A 8 -12.49 -4.19 16.62
CA SER A 8 -13.57 -3.21 16.52
C SER A 8 -13.25 -2.02 17.43
N LEU A 9 -13.38 -0.81 16.91
CA LEU A 9 -13.02 0.40 17.66
C LEU A 9 -13.95 0.57 18.89
N ALA A 10 -13.36 0.53 20.08
CA ALA A 10 -14.07 0.73 21.35
C ALA A 10 -14.07 2.22 21.77
N ALA A 11 -12.95 2.91 21.54
CA ALA A 11 -12.77 4.32 21.82
C ALA A 11 -11.99 4.99 20.69
N ARG A 12 -12.49 6.14 20.21
CA ARG A 12 -11.77 6.93 19.21
C ARG A 12 -10.61 7.68 19.88
N PRO A 13 -9.37 7.54 19.40
CA PRO A 13 -8.26 8.31 19.96
C PRO A 13 -8.45 9.80 19.64
N ASP A 14 -8.10 10.69 20.57
CA ASP A 14 -8.15 12.14 20.38
C ASP A 14 -6.90 12.71 19.69
N HIS A 15 -5.84 11.90 19.58
CA HIS A 15 -4.57 12.18 18.92
C HIS A 15 -4.17 11.01 18.02
N VAL A 16 -3.08 11.15 17.26
CA VAL A 16 -2.56 10.05 16.45
C VAL A 16 -2.16 8.87 17.35
N LEU A 17 -2.61 7.68 16.96
CA LEU A 17 -2.23 6.40 17.56
C LEU A 17 -1.25 5.70 16.62
N LEU A 18 0.00 5.50 17.06
CA LEU A 18 0.96 4.66 16.36
C LEU A 18 0.65 3.20 16.72
N ALA A 19 0.11 2.47 15.74
CA ALA A 19 -0.36 1.10 15.87
C ALA A 19 0.49 0.13 15.04
N ASP A 20 1.81 0.29 15.10
CA ASP A 20 2.80 -0.58 14.43
C ASP A 20 2.82 -2.01 14.98
N CYS A 21 2.15 -2.24 16.11
CA CYS A 21 1.91 -3.56 16.65
C CYS A 21 0.87 -4.37 15.86
N ILE A 22 -0.01 -3.71 15.09
CA ILE A 22 -1.04 -4.38 14.29
C ILE A 22 -0.39 -4.92 13.01
N ALA A 23 0.11 -6.15 13.06
CA ALA A 23 0.62 -6.90 11.93
C ALA A 23 0.10 -8.34 12.01
N ALA A 24 -0.41 -8.88 10.90
CA ALA A 24 -1.14 -10.15 10.95
C ALA A 24 -0.26 -11.34 11.35
N ASP A 25 0.98 -11.39 10.87
CA ASP A 25 1.98 -12.37 11.28
C ASP A 25 2.31 -12.33 12.77
N ARG A 26 2.24 -11.14 13.41
CA ARG A 26 2.46 -11.01 14.85
C ARG A 26 1.32 -11.63 15.66
N PHE A 27 0.09 -11.58 15.17
CA PHE A 27 -1.09 -12.09 15.88
C PHE A 27 -1.23 -13.62 15.78
N ALA A 28 -0.48 -14.26 14.88
CA ALA A 28 -0.50 -15.71 14.70
C ALA A 28 -0.18 -16.49 15.98
N GLY A 29 0.64 -15.92 16.87
CA GLY A 29 1.05 -16.55 18.12
C GLY A 29 0.31 -16.07 19.37
N LEU A 30 -0.58 -15.07 19.27
CA LEU A 30 -1.10 -14.35 20.42
C LEU A 30 -2.60 -14.58 20.62
N ASP A 31 -3.04 -14.72 21.86
CA ASP A 31 -4.46 -14.71 22.20
C ASP A 31 -5.05 -13.29 22.25
N ALA A 32 -6.37 -13.16 22.43
CA ALA A 32 -7.04 -11.87 22.46
C ALA A 32 -6.52 -10.93 23.56
N LYS A 33 -6.15 -11.48 24.73
CA LYS A 33 -5.67 -10.71 25.88
C LYS A 33 -4.25 -10.22 25.63
N GLU A 34 -3.39 -11.10 25.12
CA GLU A 34 -2.02 -10.75 24.73
C GLU A 34 -2.00 -9.69 23.61
N ILE A 35 -2.92 -9.78 22.65
CA ILE A 35 -3.10 -8.75 21.60
C ILE A 35 -3.53 -7.42 22.22
N ALA A 36 -4.44 -7.44 23.21
CA ALA A 36 -4.90 -6.24 23.90
C ALA A 36 -3.78 -5.55 24.69
N GLU A 37 -2.85 -6.31 25.25
CA GLU A 37 -1.70 -5.81 26.01
C GLU A 37 -0.56 -5.27 25.13
N LEU A 38 -0.66 -5.40 23.79
CA LEU A 38 0.38 -4.90 22.89
C LEU A 38 0.57 -3.39 23.04
N PRO A 39 1.83 -2.92 23.15
CA PRO A 39 2.12 -1.51 23.32
C PRO A 39 1.81 -0.73 22.05
N VAL A 40 1.24 0.45 22.24
CA VAL A 40 0.98 1.47 21.21
C VAL A 40 1.42 2.84 21.75
N MET A 41 1.57 3.82 20.86
CA MET A 41 1.86 5.20 21.27
C MET A 41 0.70 6.12 20.90
N HIS A 42 0.11 6.79 21.88
CA HIS A 42 -1.00 7.73 21.70
C HIS A 42 -0.55 9.15 22.03
N GLY A 43 -0.48 10.03 21.03
CA GLY A 43 0.00 11.41 21.23
C GLY A 43 1.40 11.51 21.84
N GLY A 44 2.25 10.50 21.62
CA GLY A 44 3.61 10.43 22.19
C GLY A 44 3.69 9.81 23.59
N ARG A 45 2.58 9.32 24.15
CA ARG A 45 2.55 8.60 25.44
C ARG A 45 2.32 7.10 25.22
N PRO A 46 2.95 6.23 26.02
CA PRO A 46 2.65 4.80 25.98
C PRO A 46 1.19 4.51 26.36
N ALA A 47 0.56 3.59 25.64
CA ALA A 47 -0.75 3.02 25.93
C ALA A 47 -0.78 1.57 25.42
N THR A 48 -1.90 0.88 25.60
CA THR A 48 -2.12 -0.49 25.12
C THR A 48 -3.19 -0.54 24.03
N LEU A 49 -3.11 -1.53 23.15
CA LEU A 49 -4.06 -1.67 22.03
C LEU A 49 -5.50 -1.87 22.52
N GLY A 50 -5.67 -2.58 23.64
CA GLY A 50 -6.98 -2.86 24.27
C GLY A 50 -7.70 -1.64 24.82
N GLU A 51 -7.01 -0.51 25.04
CA GLU A 51 -7.65 0.75 25.43
C GLU A 51 -8.49 1.34 24.28
N PHE A 52 -8.14 1.03 23.03
CA PHE A 52 -8.80 1.58 21.84
C PHE A 52 -9.66 0.56 21.09
N PHE A 53 -9.36 -0.74 21.22
CA PHE A 53 -10.02 -1.81 20.48
C PHE A 53 -10.64 -2.88 21.37
N THR A 54 -11.84 -3.31 20.99
CA THR A 54 -12.37 -4.62 21.37
C THR A 54 -11.79 -5.67 20.43
N ILE A 55 -11.07 -6.65 20.98
CA ILE A 55 -10.42 -7.71 20.22
C ILE A 55 -11.21 -9.01 20.39
N ARG A 56 -11.48 -9.68 19.26
CA ARG A 56 -12.15 -10.99 19.21
C ARG A 56 -11.32 -11.96 18.39
N GLY A 57 -11.23 -13.20 18.86
CA GLY A 57 -10.36 -14.22 18.24
C GLY A 57 -8.90 -14.10 18.70
N GLY A 58 -8.05 -14.98 18.19
CA GLY A 58 -6.63 -15.06 18.53
C GLY A 58 -5.94 -16.14 17.71
N HIS A 59 -4.63 -16.25 17.86
CA HIS A 59 -3.77 -17.25 17.21
C HIS A 59 -4.02 -17.38 15.69
N SER A 60 -4.15 -16.25 15.01
CA SER A 60 -4.51 -16.22 13.59
C SER A 60 -3.72 -15.14 12.86
N SER A 61 -3.24 -15.50 11.67
CA SER A 61 -2.57 -14.58 10.74
C SER A 61 -3.53 -13.91 9.76
N VAL A 62 -4.83 -14.01 10.03
CA VAL A 62 -5.89 -13.30 9.30
C VAL A 62 -6.51 -12.30 10.27
N VAL A 63 -6.35 -11.02 9.97
CA VAL A 63 -6.78 -9.91 10.83
C VAL A 63 -7.75 -9.02 10.08
N ARG A 64 -8.81 -8.59 10.77
CA ARG A 64 -9.82 -7.66 10.25
C ARG A 64 -9.97 -6.49 11.21
N ILE A 65 -9.92 -5.27 10.67
CA ILE A 65 -10.20 -4.03 11.39
C ILE A 65 -11.52 -3.50 10.87
N GLU A 66 -12.49 -3.33 11.76
CA GLU A 66 -13.82 -2.83 11.43
C GLU A 66 -13.89 -1.31 11.58
N GLY A 67 -14.31 -0.64 10.51
CA GLY A 67 -14.58 0.80 10.49
C GLY A 67 -13.36 1.67 10.17
N ASP A 68 -13.60 2.98 10.23
CA ASP A 68 -12.60 4.01 9.90
C ASP A 68 -11.60 4.22 11.03
N VAL A 69 -10.31 4.14 10.68
CA VAL A 69 -9.17 4.37 11.57
C VAL A 69 -8.17 5.41 11.02
N PRO A 70 -8.62 6.60 10.56
CA PRO A 70 -7.75 7.59 9.92
C PRO A 70 -6.70 8.21 10.86
N GLN A 71 -6.94 8.17 12.17
CA GLN A 71 -5.99 8.64 13.20
C GLN A 71 -4.92 7.60 13.57
N MET A 72 -5.00 6.40 13.00
CA MET A 72 -4.08 5.32 13.29
C MET A 72 -3.02 5.23 12.21
N ALA A 73 -1.77 5.33 12.62
CA ALA A 73 -0.62 5.27 11.73
C ALA A 73 0.14 3.96 11.91
N ALA A 74 0.92 3.60 10.89
CA ALA A 74 1.84 2.47 10.88
C ALA A 74 1.18 1.08 10.99
N ILE A 75 -0.13 0.96 10.71
CA ILE A 75 -0.79 -0.35 10.63
C ILE A 75 -0.10 -1.22 9.56
N GLY A 76 0.23 -2.47 9.89
CA GLY A 76 0.95 -3.40 9.01
C GLY A 76 2.44 -3.10 8.88
N ALA A 77 3.00 -2.20 9.69
CA ALA A 77 4.42 -1.90 9.66
C ALA A 77 5.26 -3.15 9.95
N GLY A 78 6.23 -3.44 9.07
CA GLY A 78 7.12 -4.60 9.21
C GLY A 78 6.45 -5.96 8.99
N MET A 79 5.19 -6.01 8.57
CA MET A 79 4.47 -7.27 8.32
C MET A 79 5.24 -8.18 7.34
N ALA A 80 5.44 -9.44 7.72
CA ALA A 80 6.17 -10.42 6.92
C ALA A 80 5.29 -11.50 6.28
N GLY A 81 4.04 -11.63 6.73
CA GLY A 81 3.10 -12.64 6.24
C GLY A 81 1.68 -12.41 6.77
N GLY A 82 0.75 -13.28 6.37
CA GLY A 82 -0.66 -13.18 6.76
C GLY A 82 -1.48 -12.23 5.89
N GLU A 83 -2.73 -12.03 6.28
CA GLU A 83 -3.72 -11.20 5.61
C GLU A 83 -4.32 -10.19 6.60
N LEU A 84 -4.32 -8.91 6.20
CA LEU A 84 -4.92 -7.83 6.96
C LEU A 84 -5.96 -7.12 6.10
N THR A 85 -7.21 -7.09 6.57
CA THR A 85 -8.30 -6.34 5.92
C THR A 85 -8.74 -5.19 6.81
N ILE A 86 -8.90 -4.00 6.23
CA ILE A 86 -9.42 -2.82 6.92
C ILE A 86 -10.72 -2.40 6.22
N ASP A 87 -11.86 -2.57 6.89
CA ASP A 87 -13.18 -2.23 6.36
C ASP A 87 -13.51 -0.74 6.57
N GLY A 88 -12.57 0.12 6.14
CA GLY A 88 -12.65 1.56 6.29
C GLY A 88 -11.38 2.27 5.81
N SER A 89 -11.24 3.54 6.21
CA SER A 89 -10.04 4.36 5.99
C SER A 89 -8.94 4.08 7.00
N VAL A 90 -7.69 4.35 6.62
CA VAL A 90 -6.51 4.23 7.49
C VAL A 90 -5.61 5.46 7.38
N GLY A 91 -4.89 5.77 8.45
CA GLY A 91 -3.94 6.86 8.47
C GLY A 91 -2.66 6.59 7.67
N ARG A 92 -1.62 7.36 7.99
CA ARG A 92 -0.32 7.31 7.32
C ARG A 92 0.47 6.05 7.64
N ASP A 93 1.50 5.80 6.84
CA ASP A 93 2.50 4.74 7.02
C ASP A 93 1.92 3.32 7.00
N LEU A 94 0.81 3.09 6.29
CA LEU A 94 0.24 1.76 6.07
C LEU A 94 1.28 0.82 5.44
N GLY A 95 1.53 -0.36 6.03
CA GLY A 95 2.48 -1.33 5.47
C GLY A 95 3.93 -0.84 5.43
N LEU A 96 4.30 0.10 6.30
CA LEU A 96 5.65 0.67 6.38
C LEU A 96 6.73 -0.41 6.51
N ALA A 97 7.65 -0.47 5.54
CA ALA A 97 8.71 -1.49 5.49
C ALA A 97 8.22 -2.96 5.54
N MET A 98 7.01 -3.23 5.04
CA MET A 98 6.47 -4.59 4.87
C MET A 98 7.38 -5.46 4.00
N SER A 99 7.50 -6.75 4.34
CA SER A 99 8.34 -7.72 3.61
C SER A 99 7.55 -8.88 3.00
N GLY A 100 6.31 -9.09 3.42
CA GLY A 100 5.43 -10.14 2.89
C GLY A 100 4.01 -10.03 3.48
N GLY A 101 3.10 -10.88 2.99
CA GLY A 101 1.67 -10.84 3.34
C GLY A 101 0.84 -9.97 2.39
N ARG A 102 -0.42 -9.75 2.76
CA ARG A 102 -1.38 -8.96 1.98
C ARG A 102 -2.16 -8.00 2.89
N ILE A 103 -2.26 -6.75 2.47
CA ILE A 103 -3.10 -5.72 3.11
C ILE A 103 -4.16 -5.26 2.11
N ASP A 104 -5.45 -5.32 2.47
CA ASP A 104 -6.58 -4.83 1.67
C ASP A 104 -7.38 -3.80 2.47
N VAL A 105 -7.38 -2.55 2.01
CA VAL A 105 -8.07 -1.42 2.65
C VAL A 105 -9.27 -1.05 1.80
N ARG A 106 -10.47 -1.07 2.40
CA ARG A 106 -11.74 -0.76 1.71
C ARG A 106 -11.99 0.73 1.49
N GLY A 107 -11.26 1.60 2.19
CA GLY A 107 -11.32 3.05 2.04
C GLY A 107 -9.99 3.69 1.63
N PRO A 108 -9.82 5.01 1.85
CA PRO A 108 -8.56 5.71 1.59
C PRO A 108 -7.48 5.38 2.62
N ALA A 109 -6.22 5.52 2.20
CA ALA A 109 -5.04 5.43 3.05
C ALA A 109 -4.30 6.77 3.10
N GLY A 110 -3.64 7.07 4.23
CA GLY A 110 -2.83 8.27 4.37
C GLY A 110 -1.51 8.21 3.58
N ASP A 111 -0.60 9.12 3.94
CA ASP A 111 0.71 9.23 3.30
C ASP A 111 1.59 7.99 3.51
N ASN A 112 2.57 7.81 2.64
CA ASN A 112 3.69 6.87 2.76
C ASN A 112 3.28 5.39 2.88
N ALA A 113 2.14 5.01 2.29
CA ALA A 113 1.71 3.61 2.24
C ALA A 113 2.75 2.74 1.49
N GLY A 114 3.19 1.63 2.09
CA GLY A 114 4.26 0.77 1.56
C GLY A 114 5.63 1.45 1.50
N GLY A 115 5.78 2.60 2.16
CA GLY A 115 6.97 3.44 2.08
C GLY A 115 8.10 3.00 3.01
N ALA A 116 9.09 3.88 3.13
CA ALA A 116 10.26 3.69 3.98
C ALA A 116 10.13 4.45 5.29
N ARG A 117 10.74 3.90 6.34
CA ARG A 117 10.93 4.64 7.60
C ARG A 117 11.83 5.86 7.35
N PRO A 118 11.69 6.94 8.12
CA PRO A 118 12.62 8.06 8.07
C PRO A 118 14.08 7.58 8.17
N GLY A 119 14.93 8.03 7.24
CA GLY A 119 16.34 7.65 7.15
C GLY A 119 16.62 6.25 6.57
N ALA A 120 15.61 5.39 6.38
CA ALA A 120 15.84 4.04 5.88
C ALA A 120 16.18 4.02 4.37
N ALA A 121 17.07 3.10 4.00
CA ALA A 121 17.49 2.94 2.59
C ALA A 121 16.43 2.25 1.72
N ARG A 122 15.45 1.56 2.32
CA ARG A 122 14.44 0.75 1.63
C ARG A 122 13.09 0.87 2.34
N GLY A 123 12.02 0.93 1.56
CA GLY A 123 10.64 0.78 2.01
C GLY A 123 10.18 -0.67 1.98
N MET A 124 8.99 -0.92 1.46
CA MET A 124 8.45 -2.26 1.25
C MET A 124 9.42 -3.15 0.44
N THR A 125 9.65 -4.38 0.91
CA THR A 125 10.57 -5.36 0.30
C THR A 125 9.89 -6.65 -0.17
N GLY A 126 8.57 -6.70 -0.07
CA GLY A 126 7.71 -7.78 -0.56
C GLY A 126 6.29 -7.61 -0.01
N GLY A 127 5.38 -8.50 -0.45
CA GLY A 127 3.95 -8.43 -0.11
C GLY A 127 3.10 -7.68 -1.13
N GLU A 128 1.85 -7.47 -0.78
CA GLU A 128 0.85 -6.76 -1.57
C GLU A 128 0.04 -5.80 -0.69
N ILE A 129 -0.14 -4.56 -1.17
CA ILE A 129 -1.02 -3.56 -0.55
C ILE A 129 -2.05 -3.11 -1.58
N ILE A 130 -3.33 -3.23 -1.25
CA ILE A 130 -4.45 -2.80 -2.08
C ILE A 130 -5.24 -1.75 -1.32
N VAL A 131 -5.41 -0.58 -1.92
CA VAL A 131 -6.18 0.53 -1.36
C VAL A 131 -7.36 0.83 -2.27
N ARG A 132 -8.57 0.58 -1.78
CA ARG A 132 -9.84 0.79 -2.49
C ARG A 132 -10.35 2.21 -2.32
N GLY A 133 -9.46 3.16 -2.59
CA GLY A 133 -9.70 4.58 -2.46
C GLY A 133 -8.46 5.35 -2.87
N ASN A 134 -8.33 6.56 -2.35
CA ASN A 134 -7.16 7.40 -2.58
C ASN A 134 -6.04 7.03 -1.61
N VAL A 135 -4.80 7.26 -2.02
CA VAL A 135 -3.64 7.25 -1.12
C VAL A 135 -3.03 8.64 -1.05
N GLY A 136 -2.50 8.99 0.12
CA GLY A 136 -1.76 10.23 0.34
C GLY A 136 -0.43 10.30 -0.43
N ASP A 137 0.41 11.23 0.01
CA ASP A 137 1.71 11.49 -0.62
C ASP A 137 2.69 10.33 -0.41
N GLU A 138 3.65 10.18 -1.32
CA GLU A 138 4.79 9.26 -1.21
C GLU A 138 4.43 7.76 -1.07
N ALA A 139 3.25 7.35 -1.55
CA ALA A 139 2.90 5.94 -1.66
C ALA A 139 3.97 5.15 -2.42
N GLY A 140 4.46 4.05 -1.85
CA GLY A 140 5.53 3.22 -2.42
C GLY A 140 6.92 3.85 -2.37
N ALA A 141 7.14 4.87 -1.53
CA ALA A 141 8.45 5.51 -1.39
C ALA A 141 9.56 4.49 -1.10
N ARG A 142 10.59 4.48 -1.95
CA ARG A 142 11.75 3.58 -1.87
C ARG A 142 11.40 2.08 -1.79
N MET A 143 10.21 1.67 -2.23
CA MET A 143 9.87 0.24 -2.28
C MET A 143 10.85 -0.50 -3.20
N ARG A 144 11.16 -1.75 -2.85
CA ARG A 144 12.13 -2.59 -3.57
C ARG A 144 11.48 -3.81 -4.21
N ARG A 145 10.39 -4.32 -3.66
CA ARG A 145 9.57 -5.40 -4.25
C ARG A 145 8.14 -5.27 -3.73
N GLY A 146 7.26 -6.08 -4.31
CA GLY A 146 5.84 -6.10 -3.97
C GLY A 146 5.00 -5.33 -4.97
N ILE A 147 3.70 -5.32 -4.70
CA ILE A 147 2.68 -4.66 -5.50
C ILE A 147 1.92 -3.69 -4.60
N ILE A 148 1.75 -2.45 -5.05
CA ILE A 148 0.80 -1.51 -4.46
C ILE A 148 -0.24 -1.18 -5.52
N ALA A 149 -1.52 -1.44 -5.25
CA ALA A 149 -2.63 -1.12 -6.14
C ALA A 149 -3.56 -0.11 -5.49
N VAL A 150 -3.78 1.02 -6.15
CA VAL A 150 -4.62 2.13 -5.68
C VAL A 150 -5.77 2.31 -6.67
N THR A 151 -6.99 2.06 -6.24
CA THR A 151 -8.18 2.16 -7.13
C THR A 151 -8.65 3.60 -7.34
N GLY A 152 -8.24 4.53 -6.49
CA GLY A 152 -8.47 5.97 -6.64
C GLY A 152 -7.19 6.71 -7.07
N ASP A 153 -7.01 7.91 -6.52
CA ASP A 153 -5.89 8.80 -6.81
C ASP A 153 -4.68 8.48 -5.91
N GLY A 154 -3.47 8.64 -6.47
CA GLY A 154 -2.21 8.65 -5.73
C GLY A 154 -1.67 10.06 -5.54
N GLY A 155 -1.24 10.37 -4.32
CA GLY A 155 -0.68 11.67 -3.97
C GLY A 155 0.65 12.02 -4.65
N ARG A 156 1.22 13.15 -4.24
CA ARG A 156 2.52 13.65 -4.72
C ARG A 156 3.59 12.60 -4.47
N GLY A 157 4.49 12.41 -5.43
CA GLY A 157 5.64 11.52 -5.23
C GLY A 157 5.27 10.04 -5.11
N THR A 158 4.13 9.61 -5.65
CA THR A 158 3.82 8.18 -5.77
C THR A 158 4.99 7.45 -6.46
N GLY A 159 5.59 6.46 -5.80
CA GLY A 159 6.76 5.73 -6.25
C GLY A 159 8.07 6.51 -6.18
N ILE A 160 8.17 7.57 -5.36
CA ILE A 160 9.40 8.37 -5.22
C ILE A 160 10.55 7.51 -4.69
N GLY A 161 11.70 7.58 -5.36
CA GLY A 161 12.89 6.81 -5.00
C GLY A 161 12.71 5.30 -5.12
N MET A 162 11.64 4.81 -5.77
CA MET A 162 11.36 3.37 -5.88
C MET A 162 12.55 2.63 -6.50
N ILE A 163 12.98 1.56 -5.83
CA ILE A 163 14.17 0.77 -6.17
C ILE A 163 13.82 -0.33 -7.17
N ALA A 164 12.64 -0.92 -7.00
CA ALA A 164 12.00 -1.94 -7.85
C ALA A 164 10.60 -2.24 -7.25
N GLY A 165 9.78 -3.03 -7.96
CA GLY A 165 8.40 -3.31 -7.58
C GLY A 165 7.41 -2.72 -8.59
N THR A 166 6.12 -2.84 -8.27
CA THR A 166 5.06 -2.33 -9.15
C THR A 166 4.05 -1.51 -8.36
N VAL A 167 3.76 -0.31 -8.84
CA VAL A 167 2.66 0.54 -8.33
C VAL A 167 1.64 0.72 -9.44
N VAL A 168 0.36 0.42 -9.17
CA VAL A 168 -0.76 0.61 -10.09
C VAL A 168 -1.68 1.67 -9.52
N VAL A 169 -1.97 2.72 -10.29
CA VAL A 169 -2.89 3.80 -9.90
C VAL A 169 -3.98 3.90 -10.95
N PHE A 170 -5.23 3.71 -10.52
CA PHE A 170 -6.40 3.71 -11.41
C PHE A 170 -6.88 5.13 -11.70
N GLY A 171 -6.83 6.01 -10.70
CA GLY A 171 -7.11 7.44 -10.83
C GLY A 171 -5.89 8.23 -11.28
N LYS A 172 -5.79 9.47 -10.79
CA LYS A 172 -4.67 10.37 -11.04
C LYS A 172 -3.46 10.00 -10.19
N ALA A 173 -2.28 9.93 -10.80
CA ALA A 173 -1.01 9.93 -10.07
C ALA A 173 -0.46 11.36 -10.00
N GLY A 174 -0.28 11.84 -8.76
CA GLY A 174 0.09 13.22 -8.45
C GLY A 174 1.50 13.64 -8.91
N PRO A 175 1.86 14.92 -8.70
CA PRO A 175 3.12 15.49 -9.16
C PRO A 175 4.35 14.73 -8.68
N GLY A 176 5.31 14.54 -9.58
CA GLY A 176 6.57 13.87 -9.26
C GLY A 176 6.44 12.35 -9.10
N ALA A 177 5.38 11.75 -9.64
CA ALA A 177 5.23 10.30 -9.66
C ALA A 177 6.42 9.64 -10.36
N GLY A 178 7.08 8.71 -9.68
CA GLY A 178 8.28 8.03 -10.17
C GLY A 178 9.57 8.87 -10.15
N ARG A 179 9.60 10.04 -9.50
CA ARG A 179 10.85 10.78 -9.30
C ARG A 179 11.87 9.91 -8.58
N PHE A 180 13.10 9.87 -9.08
CA PHE A 180 14.18 9.00 -8.60
C PHE A 180 13.87 7.49 -8.67
N LEU A 181 12.99 7.08 -9.58
CA LEU A 181 12.74 5.67 -9.87
C LEU A 181 13.98 5.00 -10.48
N LYS A 182 14.48 3.96 -9.81
CA LYS A 182 15.67 3.23 -10.25
C LYS A 182 15.33 2.08 -11.20
N ARG A 183 14.33 1.27 -10.83
CA ARG A 183 13.78 0.13 -11.59
C ARG A 183 12.32 -0.08 -11.15
N GLY A 184 11.63 -0.98 -11.85
CA GLY A 184 10.23 -1.31 -11.57
C GLY A 184 9.29 -0.46 -12.43
N SER A 185 8.00 -0.64 -12.21
CA SER A 185 6.98 -0.14 -13.12
C SER A 185 5.90 0.62 -12.35
N ILE A 186 5.60 1.84 -12.80
CA ILE A 186 4.40 2.57 -12.38
C ILE A 186 3.39 2.46 -13.51
N VAL A 187 2.24 1.83 -13.25
CA VAL A 187 1.14 1.68 -14.19
C VAL A 187 0.06 2.71 -13.84
N ALA A 188 -0.12 3.71 -14.69
CA ALA A 188 -1.14 4.74 -14.54
C ALA A 188 -2.29 4.49 -15.52
N LEU A 189 -3.48 4.21 -14.98
CA LEU A 189 -4.69 4.05 -15.80
C LEU A 189 -5.45 5.38 -15.97
N GLY A 190 -5.18 6.36 -15.10
CA GLY A 190 -5.58 7.75 -15.24
C GLY A 190 -4.42 8.70 -15.58
N PRO A 191 -4.62 10.02 -15.48
CA PRO A 191 -3.59 11.02 -15.72
C PRO A 191 -2.40 10.87 -14.76
N ILE A 192 -1.18 11.09 -15.24
CA ILE A 192 0.03 11.06 -14.42
C ILE A 192 0.87 12.30 -14.67
N ASP A 193 1.27 12.97 -13.58
CA ASP A 193 2.24 14.07 -13.61
C ASP A 193 3.66 13.51 -13.36
N ARG A 194 4.28 13.07 -14.46
CA ARG A 194 5.61 12.45 -14.49
C ARG A 194 6.72 13.51 -14.57
N PRO A 195 7.91 13.24 -13.99
CA PRO A 195 9.09 14.07 -14.21
C PRO A 195 9.49 14.15 -15.69
N GLY A 196 10.06 15.29 -16.10
CA GLY A 196 10.60 15.51 -17.46
C GLY A 196 11.79 14.62 -17.81
N THR A 197 12.43 13.99 -16.81
CA THR A 197 13.53 13.04 -16.96
C THR A 197 13.10 11.65 -17.44
N PHE A 198 11.80 11.43 -17.64
CA PHE A 198 11.28 10.24 -18.31
C PHE A 198 11.10 10.51 -19.81
N ARG A 199 11.74 9.69 -20.65
CA ARG A 199 11.62 9.80 -22.11
C ARG A 199 10.60 8.81 -22.64
N TYR A 200 9.77 9.26 -23.57
CA TYR A 200 8.89 8.38 -24.33
C TYR A 200 9.71 7.31 -25.05
N ALA A 201 9.32 6.05 -24.89
CA ALA A 201 9.97 4.91 -25.51
C ALA A 201 9.12 4.35 -26.66
N CYS A 202 7.86 4.01 -26.40
CA CYS A 202 6.94 3.47 -27.40
C CYS A 202 5.49 3.45 -26.88
N THR A 203 4.55 3.15 -27.78
CA THR A 203 3.16 2.80 -27.43
C THR A 203 2.91 1.36 -27.84
N TYR A 204 2.52 0.52 -26.89
CA TYR A 204 2.35 -0.93 -27.12
C TYR A 204 1.36 -1.54 -26.13
N ARG A 205 1.14 -2.86 -26.20
CA ARG A 205 0.37 -3.63 -25.22
C ARG A 205 1.33 -4.44 -24.35
N PRO A 206 1.70 -3.99 -23.13
CA PRO A 206 2.62 -4.72 -22.26
C PRO A 206 1.98 -6.04 -21.77
N PRO A 207 2.50 -7.22 -22.12
CA PRO A 207 1.89 -8.48 -21.69
C PRO A 207 1.83 -8.62 -20.17
N HIS A 208 2.84 -8.12 -19.45
CA HIS A 208 2.91 -8.18 -18.00
C HIS A 208 1.85 -7.31 -17.31
N VAL A 209 1.44 -6.18 -17.90
CA VAL A 209 0.36 -5.34 -17.34
C VAL A 209 -0.98 -6.08 -17.47
N GLY A 210 -1.27 -6.69 -18.61
CA GLY A 210 -2.49 -7.48 -18.79
C GLY A 210 -2.58 -8.66 -17.80
N LEU A 211 -1.46 -9.32 -17.52
CA LEU A 211 -1.40 -10.39 -16.49
C LEU A 211 -1.62 -9.84 -15.08
N LEU A 212 -0.93 -8.74 -14.72
CA LEU A 212 -1.08 -8.08 -13.43
C LEU A 212 -2.53 -7.65 -13.17
N LEU A 213 -3.16 -7.00 -14.15
CA LEU A 213 -4.54 -6.53 -14.04
C LEU A 213 -5.55 -7.68 -13.90
N ARG A 214 -5.34 -8.80 -14.61
CA ARG A 214 -6.15 -10.02 -14.43
C ARG A 214 -5.94 -10.65 -13.06
N TYR A 215 -4.72 -10.64 -12.54
CA TYR A 215 -4.42 -11.09 -11.18
C TYR A 215 -5.13 -10.20 -10.15
N LEU A 216 -5.05 -8.88 -10.29
CA LEU A 216 -5.74 -7.93 -9.40
C LEU A 216 -7.26 -8.16 -9.43
N ARG A 217 -7.83 -8.43 -10.60
CA ARG A 217 -9.26 -8.75 -10.76
C ARG A 217 -9.65 -10.07 -10.11
N GLY A 218 -8.96 -11.16 -10.47
CA GLY A 218 -9.38 -12.51 -10.08
C GLY A 218 -8.98 -12.90 -8.67
N ARG A 219 -7.81 -12.46 -8.19
CA ARG A 219 -7.24 -12.90 -6.90
C ARG A 219 -7.33 -11.84 -5.81
N ALA A 220 -7.12 -10.57 -6.16
CA ALA A 220 -7.25 -9.46 -5.22
C ALA A 220 -8.66 -8.86 -5.17
N GLY A 221 -9.58 -9.29 -6.03
CA GLY A 221 -10.96 -8.80 -6.08
C GLY A 221 -11.07 -7.30 -6.39
N VAL A 222 -10.09 -6.71 -7.08
CA VAL A 222 -10.12 -5.31 -7.54
C VAL A 222 -11.00 -5.22 -8.79
N GLU A 223 -11.87 -4.23 -8.88
CA GLU A 223 -12.65 -4.01 -10.09
C GLU A 223 -11.76 -3.47 -11.22
N VAL A 224 -11.48 -4.32 -12.21
CA VAL A 224 -10.66 -3.95 -13.37
C VAL A 224 -11.44 -4.12 -14.66
N ALA A 225 -11.72 -3.00 -15.32
CA ALA A 225 -12.39 -2.98 -16.62
C ALA A 225 -11.51 -3.63 -17.71
N GLU A 226 -12.14 -4.41 -18.61
CA GLU A 226 -11.42 -5.15 -19.66
C GLU A 226 -10.66 -4.22 -20.62
N ARG A 227 -11.13 -2.98 -20.84
CA ARG A 227 -10.43 -1.96 -21.64
C ARG A 227 -9.01 -1.65 -21.16
N TYR A 228 -8.73 -1.80 -19.87
CA TYR A 228 -7.37 -1.62 -19.33
C TYR A 228 -6.52 -2.84 -19.66
N VAL A 229 -7.09 -4.03 -19.58
CA VAL A 229 -6.39 -5.30 -19.86
C VAL A 229 -6.07 -5.45 -21.35
N ALA A 230 -6.98 -5.04 -22.23
CA ALA A 230 -6.83 -5.12 -23.69
C ALA A 230 -6.18 -3.88 -24.32
N GLY A 231 -6.07 -2.78 -23.55
CA GLY A 231 -5.64 -1.48 -24.03
C GLY A 231 -4.14 -1.36 -24.32
N ARG A 232 -3.78 -0.22 -24.92
CA ARG A 232 -2.41 0.22 -25.20
C ARG A 232 -1.92 1.21 -24.14
N TYR A 233 -0.60 1.22 -23.98
CA TYR A 233 0.11 2.01 -23.01
C TYR A 233 1.26 2.75 -23.68
N GLU A 234 1.36 4.06 -23.42
CA GLU A 234 2.59 4.81 -23.60
C GLU A 234 3.59 4.37 -22.53
N ARG A 235 4.76 3.91 -22.97
CA ARG A 235 5.89 3.60 -22.11
C ARG A 235 6.84 4.77 -22.08
N TYR A 236 7.19 5.21 -20.89
CA TYR A 236 8.26 6.15 -20.64
C TYR A 236 9.36 5.48 -19.82
N SER A 237 10.60 5.59 -20.27
CA SER A 237 11.77 5.03 -19.59
C SER A 237 12.50 6.14 -18.83
N GLY A 238 12.89 5.84 -17.58
CA GLY A 238 13.53 6.77 -16.66
C GLY A 238 13.79 6.10 -15.31
N ASP A 239 14.02 6.82 -14.22
CA ASP A 239 14.36 8.23 -14.19
C ASP A 239 15.81 8.40 -14.69
N LEU A 240 16.04 9.33 -15.64
CA LEU A 240 17.39 9.63 -16.13
C LEU A 240 18.27 10.37 -15.12
N ALA A 241 17.70 10.86 -14.01
CA ALA A 241 18.47 11.30 -12.85
C ALA A 241 19.02 10.12 -12.01
N GLU A 242 18.62 8.88 -12.34
CA GLU A 242 19.03 7.64 -11.67
C GLU A 242 19.61 6.64 -12.70
N LEU A 243 19.24 5.36 -12.62
CA LEU A 243 19.74 4.29 -13.51
C LEU A 243 19.05 4.26 -14.88
N GLY A 244 17.94 5.00 -15.08
CA GLY A 244 17.16 4.96 -16.33
C GLY A 244 16.48 3.62 -16.65
N LYS A 245 16.34 2.71 -15.67
CA LYS A 245 15.79 1.35 -15.85
C LYS A 245 14.37 1.17 -15.31
N GLY A 246 13.80 2.20 -14.72
CA GLY A 246 12.39 2.25 -14.37
C GLY A 246 11.52 2.58 -15.57
N GLU A 247 10.23 2.30 -15.44
CA GLU A 247 9.26 2.62 -16.46
C GLU A 247 7.96 3.18 -15.86
N ILE A 248 7.36 4.11 -16.60
CA ILE A 248 5.99 4.57 -16.40
C ILE A 248 5.18 4.10 -17.61
N LEU A 249 4.10 3.38 -17.34
CA LEU A 249 3.16 2.86 -18.33
C LEU A 249 1.84 3.60 -18.16
N ARG A 250 1.55 4.54 -19.06
CA ARG A 250 0.33 5.33 -19.07
C ARG A 250 -0.66 4.75 -20.06
N TRP A 251 -1.85 4.38 -19.61
CA TRP A 251 -2.92 3.90 -20.49
C TRP A 251 -3.38 5.02 -21.44
N VAL A 252 -3.59 4.69 -22.71
CA VAL A 252 -3.97 5.66 -23.76
C VAL A 252 -5.17 5.26 -24.61
N GLY A 253 -5.87 4.18 -24.26
CA GLY A 253 -6.99 3.66 -25.04
C GLY A 253 -6.68 2.34 -25.73
N GLU A 254 -7.61 1.86 -26.56
CA GLU A 254 -7.50 0.59 -27.29
C GLU A 254 -6.68 0.69 -28.58
#